data_AF-A0A225WS12-F1
#
_entry.id   AF-A0A225WS12-F1
#
_cell.length_a   1.000
_cell.length_b   1.000
_cell.length_c   1.000
_cell.angle_alpha   90.00
_cell.angle_beta   90.00
_cell.angle_gamma   90.00
#
_symmetry.space_group_name_H-M   'P 1'
#
loop_
_entity.id
_entity.type
_entity.pdbx_description
1 polymer ?
#
loop_
_entity_poly.entity_id
_entity_poly.type
_entity_poly.pdbx_seq_one_letter_code
_entity_poly.pdbx_strand_id
1 'polypeptide(L)'
;MPPAPTALALLSLCLTWLASAKEVFTGRATTYGLGSPLGGSCSARMAPFGLNSSLFVAMNYDQYYESSSCSRCLSITGESGTVTAFVADLCYECGYGNLDLNTALWYTVVGGDPRISEISWHFTPCPDEQEKFCWKEGSNAQWFALQVPNSRDGIKAMEINGVEAEVIGVTSFYQVSPSDAIDLENVHVKITSNEGITSKATLKPSDYNDCPMTDDSTNSKAGTNGGTTTVITDTTGATAHYTAWQAYRRRRTKFF
;
A
#
# COMPACT_ATOMS: atom_id res chain seq x y z
N MET A 1 -45.42 35.90 -46.10
CA MET A 1 -46.09 35.34 -44.90
C MET A 1 -45.73 33.86 -44.83
N PRO A 2 -45.44 33.31 -43.65
CA PRO A 2 -44.17 33.26 -42.91
C PRO A 2 -43.33 31.98 -43.18
N PRO A 3 -42.01 31.96 -42.92
CA PRO A 3 -41.21 30.73 -42.92
C PRO A 3 -41.39 29.94 -41.62
N ALA A 4 -41.34 28.61 -41.74
CA ALA A 4 -41.48 27.65 -40.63
C ALA A 4 -40.28 27.71 -39.65
N PRO A 5 -40.51 27.46 -38.34
CA PRO A 5 -39.45 27.55 -37.34
C PRO A 5 -38.55 26.30 -37.38
N THR A 6 -37.25 26.55 -37.49
CA THR A 6 -36.17 25.59 -37.21
C THR A 6 -36.18 25.22 -35.72
N ALA A 7 -36.51 23.96 -35.41
CA ALA A 7 -36.34 23.40 -34.08
C ALA A 7 -34.87 23.01 -33.85
N LEU A 8 -34.15 23.78 -33.02
CA LEU A 8 -32.87 23.33 -32.46
C LEU A 8 -33.14 22.28 -31.39
N ALA A 9 -32.80 21.03 -31.67
CA ALA A 9 -32.72 19.97 -30.67
C ALA A 9 -31.45 20.18 -29.82
N LEU A 10 -31.63 20.68 -28.60
CA LEU A 10 -30.59 20.68 -27.57
C LEU A 10 -30.37 19.24 -27.09
N LEU A 11 -29.36 18.57 -27.64
CA LEU A 11 -28.85 17.31 -27.09
C LEU A 11 -28.19 17.61 -25.74
N SER A 12 -28.91 17.40 -24.65
CA SER A 12 -28.34 17.43 -23.30
C SER A 12 -27.50 16.15 -23.13
N LEU A 13 -26.17 16.27 -23.31
CA LEU A 13 -25.24 15.25 -22.84
C LEU A 13 -25.26 15.25 -21.31
N CYS A 14 -26.10 14.40 -20.73
CA CYS A 14 -26.03 14.08 -19.32
C CYS A 14 -24.77 13.23 -19.10
N LEU A 15 -23.64 13.87 -18.77
CA LEU A 15 -22.44 13.16 -18.28
C LEU A 15 -22.80 12.52 -16.95
N THR A 16 -23.25 11.26 -16.99
CA THR A 16 -23.41 10.45 -15.79
C THR A 16 -22.04 10.22 -15.18
N TRP A 17 -21.77 10.89 -14.06
CA TRP A 17 -20.64 10.56 -13.19
C TRP A 17 -20.88 9.14 -12.64
N LEU A 18 -20.26 8.15 -13.26
CA LEU A 18 -20.10 6.82 -12.67
C LEU A 18 -19.15 6.97 -11.49
N ALA A 19 -19.70 7.20 -10.30
CA ALA A 19 -18.96 7.00 -9.06
C ALA A 19 -18.66 5.50 -8.98
N SER A 20 -17.39 5.13 -9.17
CA SER A 20 -16.95 3.75 -8.99
C SER A 20 -17.19 3.36 -7.53
N ALA A 21 -18.13 2.45 -7.28
CA ALA A 21 -18.39 1.95 -5.95
C ALA A 21 -17.16 1.15 -5.50
N LYS A 22 -16.69 1.44 -4.30
CA LYS A 22 -15.58 0.72 -3.67
C LYS A 22 -16.00 -0.72 -3.45
N GLU A 23 -15.19 -1.68 -3.90
CA GLU A 23 -15.45 -3.10 -3.62
C GLU A 23 -15.36 -3.33 -2.10
N VAL A 24 -16.42 -3.87 -1.53
CA VAL A 24 -16.52 -4.21 -0.11
C VAL A 24 -16.59 -5.72 0.01
N PHE A 25 -15.70 -6.27 0.82
CA PHE A 25 -15.65 -7.68 1.15
C PHE A 25 -16.37 -7.94 2.47
N THR A 26 -16.98 -9.11 2.58
CA THR A 26 -17.56 -9.63 3.82
C THR A 26 -16.90 -10.96 4.13
N GLY A 27 -16.57 -11.19 5.40
CA GLY A 27 -15.97 -12.44 5.83
C GLY A 27 -15.83 -12.50 7.33
N ARG A 28 -15.00 -13.43 7.80
CA ARG A 28 -14.81 -13.72 9.22
C ARG A 28 -13.44 -13.27 9.68
N ALA A 29 -13.40 -12.67 10.87
CA ALA A 29 -12.18 -12.36 11.59
C ALA A 29 -11.84 -13.48 12.57
N THR A 30 -10.58 -13.87 12.63
CA THR A 30 -9.95 -14.62 13.74
C THR A 30 -8.85 -13.79 14.39
N THR A 31 -8.09 -14.38 15.31
CA THR A 31 -6.87 -13.75 15.83
C THR A 31 -5.66 -14.66 15.79
N TYR A 32 -4.50 -14.05 15.58
CA TYR A 32 -3.19 -14.70 15.69
C TYR A 32 -2.23 -13.96 16.64
N GLY A 33 -1.15 -14.66 16.98
CA GLY A 33 -0.23 -14.29 18.05
C GLY A 33 0.89 -13.33 17.69
N LEU A 34 1.00 -12.84 16.44
CA LEU A 34 2.04 -11.84 16.14
C LEU A 34 1.76 -10.52 16.86
N GLY A 35 2.72 -10.12 17.70
CA GLY A 35 2.69 -8.84 18.42
C GLY A 35 3.36 -7.69 17.66
N SER A 36 4.06 -7.98 16.57
CA SER A 36 4.76 -6.99 15.74
C SER A 36 4.39 -7.17 14.27
N PRO A 37 4.16 -6.07 13.53
CA PRO A 37 3.95 -6.13 12.08
C PRO A 37 5.26 -6.32 11.30
N LEU A 38 6.41 -6.20 11.96
CA LEU A 38 7.71 -6.30 11.30
C LEU A 38 8.05 -7.76 11.04
N GLY A 39 8.56 -8.05 9.84
CA GLY A 39 8.68 -9.42 9.37
C GLY A 39 7.36 -9.92 8.81
N GLY A 40 6.84 -11.01 9.41
CA GLY A 40 5.75 -11.79 8.82
C GLY A 40 6.09 -12.29 7.42
N SER A 41 5.12 -12.80 6.70
CA SER A 41 5.27 -13.20 5.30
C SER A 41 5.69 -12.01 4.44
N CYS A 42 5.16 -10.81 4.69
CA CYS A 42 5.54 -9.60 3.96
C CYS A 42 7.03 -9.20 4.14
N SER A 43 7.73 -9.72 5.15
CA SER A 43 9.07 -9.28 5.53
C SER A 43 9.14 -7.76 5.75
N ALA A 44 8.08 -7.17 6.31
CA ALA A 44 7.94 -5.72 6.44
C ALA A 44 9.05 -5.13 7.33
N ARG A 45 9.76 -4.11 6.84
CA ARG A 45 10.81 -3.39 7.61
C ARG A 45 10.26 -2.30 8.50
N MET A 46 9.08 -1.79 8.19
CA MET A 46 8.37 -0.79 8.98
C MET A 46 6.87 -0.92 8.75
N ALA A 47 6.09 -0.37 9.67
CA ALA A 47 4.67 -0.12 9.44
C ALA A 47 4.48 1.12 8.54
N PRO A 48 3.42 1.18 7.72
CA PRO A 48 3.07 2.39 6.99
C PRO A 48 2.85 3.57 7.95
N PHE A 49 3.24 4.76 7.51
CA PHE A 49 3.16 5.98 8.31
C PHE A 49 1.72 6.50 8.41
N GLY A 50 1.46 7.24 9.49
CA GLY A 50 0.13 7.80 9.77
C GLY A 50 -0.91 6.78 10.27
N LEU A 51 -0.49 5.55 10.57
CA LEU A 51 -1.32 4.51 11.18
C LEU A 51 -0.81 4.14 12.57
N ASN A 52 -1.67 3.52 13.37
CA ASN A 52 -1.24 2.82 14.57
C ASN A 52 -0.54 1.51 14.15
N SER A 53 0.78 1.43 14.37
CA SER A 53 1.60 0.27 14.00
C SER A 53 1.20 -1.03 14.70
N SER A 54 0.40 -0.96 15.76
CA SER A 54 -0.13 -2.14 16.46
C SER A 54 -1.39 -2.71 15.80
N LEU A 55 -1.90 -2.13 14.71
CA LEU A 55 -3.15 -2.55 14.07
C LEU A 55 -2.88 -3.14 12.68
N PHE A 56 -2.77 -4.46 12.60
CA PHE A 56 -2.42 -5.16 11.38
C PHE A 56 -3.09 -6.53 11.26
N VAL A 57 -3.13 -7.05 10.04
CA VAL A 57 -3.77 -8.33 9.70
C VAL A 57 -2.82 -9.27 8.98
N ALA A 58 -3.06 -10.57 9.12
CA ALA A 58 -2.71 -11.56 8.11
C ALA A 58 -3.86 -11.66 7.09
N MET A 59 -3.55 -11.46 5.81
CA MET A 59 -4.52 -11.49 4.72
C MET A 59 -4.65 -12.91 4.16
N ASN A 60 -5.85 -13.31 3.72
CA ASN A 60 -6.03 -14.60 3.05
C ASN A 60 -5.23 -14.68 1.75
N TYR A 61 -4.88 -15.90 1.33
CA TYR A 61 -4.01 -16.14 0.18
C TYR A 61 -4.51 -15.51 -1.12
N ASP A 62 -5.79 -15.66 -1.45
CA ASP A 62 -6.36 -15.16 -2.71
C ASP A 62 -6.28 -13.63 -2.82
N GLN A 63 -6.50 -12.92 -1.70
CA GLN A 63 -6.48 -11.45 -1.65
C GLN A 63 -5.13 -10.88 -1.19
N TYR A 64 -4.15 -11.74 -0.88
CA TYR A 64 -2.76 -11.36 -0.70
C TYR A 64 -2.12 -10.91 -2.02
N TYR A 65 -2.65 -11.41 -3.15
CA TYR A 65 -2.30 -11.02 -4.51
C TYR A 65 -0.78 -11.04 -4.74
N GLU A 66 -0.14 -12.18 -4.46
CA GLU A 66 1.32 -12.36 -4.65
C GLU A 66 2.14 -11.23 -3.99
N SER A 67 1.82 -10.92 -2.73
CA SER A 67 2.44 -9.87 -1.92
C SER A 67 2.11 -8.43 -2.30
N SER A 68 1.37 -8.19 -3.39
CA SER A 68 0.96 -6.82 -3.76
C SER A 68 0.03 -6.18 -2.73
N SER A 69 -0.58 -7.00 -1.85
CA SER A 69 -1.36 -6.52 -0.71
C SER A 69 -0.53 -6.11 0.51
N CYS A 70 0.74 -6.48 0.61
CA CYS A 70 1.60 -6.05 1.72
C CYS A 70 1.65 -4.54 1.86
N SER A 71 1.61 -4.07 3.11
CA SER A 71 1.55 -2.65 3.48
C SER A 71 0.31 -1.89 2.99
N ARG A 72 -0.62 -2.51 2.25
CA ARG A 72 -1.88 -1.85 1.88
C ARG A 72 -2.75 -1.65 3.11
N CYS A 73 -3.41 -0.50 3.14
CA CYS A 73 -4.35 -0.18 4.19
C CYS A 73 -5.75 -0.76 3.91
N LEU A 74 -6.41 -1.17 4.97
CA LEU A 74 -7.77 -1.68 4.98
C LEU A 74 -8.60 -0.81 5.91
N SER A 75 -9.82 -0.46 5.51
CA SER A 75 -10.86 -0.03 6.46
C SER A 75 -11.67 -1.26 6.84
N ILE A 76 -11.64 -1.63 8.10
CA ILE A 76 -12.29 -2.83 8.63
C ILE A 76 -13.40 -2.41 9.59
N THR A 77 -14.59 -2.93 9.37
CA THR A 77 -15.78 -2.71 10.18
C THR A 77 -16.19 -4.01 10.85
N GLY A 78 -16.23 -3.99 12.18
CA GLY A 78 -16.76 -5.06 13.04
C GLY A 78 -17.77 -4.49 14.02
N GLU A 79 -18.18 -5.31 14.99
CA GLU A 79 -19.23 -4.97 15.96
C GLU A 79 -18.90 -3.73 16.81
N SER A 80 -17.63 -3.53 17.15
CA SER A 80 -17.19 -2.40 17.99
C SER A 80 -16.90 -1.12 17.21
N GLY A 81 -16.86 -1.17 15.87
CA GLY A 81 -16.69 0.02 15.04
C GLY A 81 -15.87 -0.21 13.77
N THR A 82 -15.38 0.90 13.20
CA THR A 82 -14.56 0.89 11.98
C THR A 82 -13.18 1.46 12.24
N VAL A 83 -12.14 0.75 11.79
CA VAL A 83 -10.73 1.06 12.04
C VAL A 83 -9.93 0.89 10.76
N THR A 84 -8.93 1.75 10.55
CA THR A 84 -7.92 1.54 9.52
C THR A 84 -6.77 0.70 10.07
N ALA A 85 -6.45 -0.40 9.39
CA ALA A 85 -5.31 -1.28 9.66
C ALA A 85 -4.52 -1.49 8.37
N PHE A 86 -3.46 -2.31 8.40
CA PHE A 86 -2.69 -2.68 7.21
C PHE A 86 -2.34 -4.16 7.16
N VAL A 87 -2.03 -4.66 5.97
CA VAL A 87 -1.60 -6.05 5.76
C VAL A 87 -0.12 -6.18 6.11
N ALA A 88 0.19 -7.07 7.06
CA ALA A 88 1.56 -7.35 7.48
C ALA A 88 1.96 -8.83 7.28
N ASP A 89 0.98 -9.73 7.12
CA ASP A 89 1.24 -11.15 7.02
C ASP A 89 0.25 -11.85 6.05
N LEU A 90 0.45 -13.15 5.86
CA LEU A 90 -0.33 -14.04 5.03
C LEU A 90 -0.92 -15.17 5.89
N CYS A 91 -2.23 -15.37 5.78
CA CYS A 91 -2.94 -16.52 6.33
C CYS A 91 -3.31 -17.47 5.19
N TYR A 92 -2.58 -18.58 5.05
CA TYR A 92 -2.77 -19.52 3.94
C TYR A 92 -4.11 -20.26 4.00
N GLU A 93 -4.57 -20.54 5.20
CA GLU A 93 -5.79 -21.30 5.49
C GLU A 93 -7.06 -20.43 5.55
N CYS A 94 -6.90 -19.11 5.57
CA CYS A 94 -8.02 -18.18 5.56
C CYS A 94 -8.72 -18.22 4.20
N GLY A 95 -10.04 -18.42 4.19
CA GLY A 95 -10.84 -18.30 2.99
C GLY A 95 -10.97 -16.85 2.50
N TYR A 96 -11.40 -16.69 1.25
CA TYR A 96 -11.68 -15.38 0.65
C TYR A 96 -12.58 -14.51 1.55
N GLY A 97 -12.20 -13.25 1.75
CA GLY A 97 -12.89 -12.29 2.61
C GLY A 97 -12.53 -12.40 4.10
N ASN A 98 -11.94 -13.51 4.55
CA ASN A 98 -11.51 -13.66 5.95
C ASN A 98 -10.18 -12.94 6.21
N LEU A 99 -10.02 -12.43 7.43
CA LEU A 99 -8.79 -11.78 7.91
C LEU A 99 -8.40 -12.37 9.26
N ASP A 100 -7.11 -12.59 9.48
CA ASP A 100 -6.60 -12.94 10.81
C ASP A 100 -6.06 -11.69 11.48
N LEU A 101 -6.73 -11.21 12.52
CA LEU A 101 -6.42 -9.93 13.16
C LEU A 101 -5.35 -10.13 14.22
N ASN A 102 -4.40 -9.20 14.35
CA ASN A 102 -3.59 -9.19 15.55
C ASN A 102 -4.47 -8.84 16.77
N THR A 103 -4.05 -9.25 17.97
CA THR A 103 -4.88 -9.14 19.19
C THR A 103 -5.34 -7.69 19.47
N ALA A 104 -4.49 -6.68 19.22
CA ALA A 104 -4.87 -5.29 19.44
C ALA A 104 -5.97 -4.82 18.47
N LEU A 105 -5.90 -5.23 17.20
CA LEU A 105 -6.93 -4.90 16.22
C LEU A 105 -8.25 -5.59 16.53
N TRP A 106 -8.23 -6.86 16.97
CA TRP A 106 -9.42 -7.56 17.43
C TRP A 106 -10.16 -6.78 18.51
N TYR A 107 -9.47 -6.38 19.58
CA TYR A 107 -10.09 -5.62 20.66
C TYR A 107 -10.65 -4.27 20.21
N THR A 108 -10.04 -3.66 19.19
CA THR A 108 -10.47 -2.35 18.69
C THR A 108 -11.70 -2.47 17.78
N VAL A 109 -11.76 -3.49 16.91
CA VAL A 109 -12.79 -3.59 15.85
C VAL A 109 -13.92 -4.56 16.17
N VAL A 110 -13.64 -5.61 16.94
CA VAL A 110 -14.63 -6.62 17.38
C VAL A 110 -14.94 -6.44 18.86
N GLY A 111 -13.92 -6.39 19.71
CA GLY A 111 -14.07 -6.38 21.17
C GLY A 111 -14.24 -7.79 21.77
N GLY A 112 -14.25 -7.88 23.10
CA GLY A 112 -14.39 -9.14 23.83
C GLY A 112 -13.24 -10.14 23.62
N ASP A 113 -13.39 -11.34 24.18
CA ASP A 113 -12.39 -12.39 24.05
C ASP A 113 -12.28 -12.89 22.59
N PRO A 114 -11.07 -13.14 22.07
CA PRO A 114 -10.85 -13.66 20.73
C PRO A 114 -11.63 -14.95 20.43
N ARG A 115 -12.43 -14.89 19.36
CA ARG A 115 -13.23 -16.00 18.82
C ARG A 115 -13.23 -15.89 17.29
N ILE A 116 -14.40 -16.10 16.69
CA ILE A 116 -14.65 -15.80 15.28
C ILE A 116 -15.79 -14.81 15.23
N SER A 117 -15.65 -13.71 14.48
CA SER A 117 -16.69 -12.70 14.32
C SER A 117 -16.83 -12.29 12.86
N GLU A 118 -18.02 -11.88 12.46
CA GLU A 118 -18.27 -11.35 11.11
C GLU A 118 -17.71 -9.93 11.00
N ILE A 119 -17.06 -9.64 9.87
CA ILE A 119 -16.52 -8.34 9.54
C ILE A 119 -16.85 -7.97 8.09
N SER A 120 -16.80 -6.69 7.79
CA SER A 120 -16.72 -6.19 6.42
C SER A 120 -15.51 -5.28 6.28
N TRP A 121 -14.91 -5.25 5.10
CA TRP A 121 -13.72 -4.45 4.88
C TRP A 121 -13.53 -4.10 3.41
N HIS A 122 -12.66 -3.12 3.16
CA HIS A 122 -12.23 -2.77 1.82
C HIS A 122 -10.81 -2.17 1.87
N PHE A 123 -10.07 -2.28 0.78
CA PHE A 123 -8.77 -1.58 0.64
C PHE A 123 -8.99 -0.07 0.64
N THR A 124 -8.14 0.69 1.33
CA THR A 124 -8.22 2.15 1.39
C THR A 124 -6.84 2.76 1.20
N PRO A 125 -6.72 3.98 0.64
CA PRO A 125 -5.44 4.68 0.60
C PRO A 125 -4.83 4.81 2.00
N CYS A 126 -3.54 4.51 2.14
CA CYS A 126 -2.80 4.81 3.35
C CYS A 126 -2.63 6.33 3.54
N PRO A 127 -2.70 6.84 4.78
CA PRO A 127 -2.85 8.28 5.05
C PRO A 127 -1.59 9.11 4.77
N ASP A 128 -0.39 8.53 4.90
CA ASP A 128 0.88 9.19 4.56
C ASP A 128 1.47 8.61 3.28
N GLU A 129 1.20 9.29 2.16
CA GLU A 129 1.54 8.85 0.81
C GLU A 129 3.03 9.03 0.43
N GLN A 130 3.92 9.20 1.41
CA GLN A 130 5.35 9.37 1.15
C GLN A 130 6.07 8.03 1.02
N GLU A 131 6.41 7.64 -0.21
CA GLU A 131 7.13 6.40 -0.44
C GLU A 131 8.42 6.31 0.40
N LYS A 132 8.57 5.20 1.12
CA LYS A 132 9.80 4.82 1.82
C LYS A 132 10.38 3.59 1.17
N PHE A 133 11.70 3.50 1.15
CA PHE A 133 12.43 2.50 0.37
C PHE A 133 13.38 1.74 1.29
N CYS A 134 13.31 0.41 1.25
CA CYS A 134 14.21 -0.45 2.00
C CYS A 134 14.84 -1.46 1.06
N TRP A 135 16.16 -1.45 0.93
CA TRP A 135 16.84 -2.53 0.21
C TRP A 135 16.92 -3.80 1.05
N LYS A 136 17.14 -4.94 0.38
CA LYS A 136 17.37 -6.22 1.06
C LYS A 136 18.86 -6.43 1.30
N GLU A 137 19.21 -7.10 2.41
CA GLU A 137 20.57 -7.56 2.65
C GLU A 137 21.10 -8.38 1.48
N GLY A 138 22.39 -8.22 1.18
CA GLY A 138 23.03 -8.84 0.03
C GLY A 138 22.87 -8.08 -1.27
N SER A 139 22.06 -7.00 -1.31
CA SER A 139 21.93 -6.15 -2.49
C SER A 139 23.28 -5.55 -2.88
N ASN A 140 23.61 -5.64 -4.16
CA ASN A 140 24.83 -5.18 -4.79
C ASN A 140 24.54 -4.82 -6.27
N ALA A 141 25.57 -4.52 -7.05
CA ALA A 141 25.38 -4.06 -8.42
C ALA A 141 24.85 -5.17 -9.38
N GLN A 142 24.99 -6.44 -9.02
CA GLN A 142 24.64 -7.60 -9.84
C GLN A 142 23.37 -8.33 -9.38
N TRP A 143 22.92 -8.06 -8.15
CA TRP A 143 21.63 -8.51 -7.63
C TRP A 143 21.12 -7.45 -6.66
N PHE A 144 19.90 -6.97 -6.85
CA PHE A 144 19.34 -5.91 -6.02
C PHE A 144 17.88 -6.22 -5.72
N ALA A 145 17.46 -6.02 -4.48
CA ALA A 145 16.06 -6.18 -4.10
C ALA A 145 15.57 -5.02 -3.23
N LEU A 146 14.36 -4.56 -3.51
CA LEU A 146 13.77 -3.36 -2.93
C LEU A 146 12.37 -3.64 -2.39
N GLN A 147 12.07 -3.10 -1.21
CA GLN A 147 10.75 -3.04 -0.61
C GLN A 147 10.31 -1.58 -0.51
N VAL A 148 9.00 -1.35 -0.68
CA VAL A 148 8.36 -0.04 -0.47
C VAL A 148 7.35 -0.15 0.66
N PRO A 149 7.80 -0.20 1.94
CA PRO A 149 6.91 -0.54 3.06
C PRO A 149 5.92 0.57 3.43
N ASN A 150 6.18 1.81 3.03
CA ASN A 150 5.20 2.89 3.10
C ASN A 150 4.80 3.26 1.66
N SER A 151 3.63 2.83 1.21
CA SER A 151 3.06 3.19 -0.08
C SER A 151 1.56 3.45 0.08
N ARG A 152 0.98 4.26 -0.81
CA ARG A 152 -0.44 4.61 -0.68
C ARG A 152 -1.37 3.42 -0.90
N ASP A 153 -1.16 2.69 -2.00
CA ASP A 153 -2.09 1.64 -2.46
C ASP A 153 -1.44 0.26 -2.60
N GLY A 154 -0.23 0.07 -2.07
CA GLY A 154 0.57 -1.12 -2.32
C GLY A 154 1.21 -1.12 -3.71
N ILE A 155 2.06 -2.11 -3.94
CA ILE A 155 2.88 -2.22 -5.15
C ILE A 155 2.35 -3.38 -5.97
N LYS A 156 1.88 -3.11 -7.18
CA LYS A 156 1.45 -4.13 -8.14
C LYS A 156 2.59 -4.60 -9.02
N ALA A 157 3.47 -3.68 -9.41
CA ALA A 157 4.65 -3.97 -10.22
C ALA A 157 5.76 -2.96 -9.93
N MET A 158 7.00 -3.38 -10.16
CA MET A 158 8.18 -2.55 -10.01
C MET A 158 9.16 -2.81 -11.16
N GLU A 159 9.77 -1.76 -11.68
CA GLU A 159 10.96 -1.84 -12.52
C GLU A 159 12.13 -1.19 -11.76
N ILE A 160 13.28 -1.86 -11.77
CA ILE A 160 14.54 -1.36 -11.18
C ILE A 160 15.57 -1.28 -12.31
N ASN A 161 16.08 -0.08 -12.57
CA ASN A 161 16.94 0.26 -13.71
C ASN A 161 16.40 -0.23 -15.06
N GLY A 162 15.07 -0.17 -15.23
CA GLY A 162 14.40 -0.59 -16.46
C GLY A 162 14.21 -2.11 -16.62
N VAL A 163 14.58 -2.90 -15.62
CA VAL A 163 14.32 -4.34 -15.56
C VAL A 163 13.09 -4.60 -14.70
N GLU A 164 12.13 -5.37 -15.21
CA GLU A 164 10.97 -5.81 -14.43
C GLU A 164 11.42 -6.65 -13.23
N ALA A 165 10.99 -6.27 -12.04
CA ALA A 165 11.38 -6.90 -10.80
C ALA A 165 10.41 -8.01 -10.40
N GLU A 166 10.96 -9.11 -9.91
CA GLU A 166 10.19 -10.27 -9.45
C GLU A 166 10.04 -10.27 -7.93
N VAL A 167 8.88 -10.70 -7.43
CA VAL A 167 8.67 -10.83 -5.99
C VAL A 167 9.48 -12.01 -5.44
N ILE A 168 10.17 -11.81 -4.31
CA ILE A 168 10.86 -12.89 -3.61
C ILE A 168 9.84 -13.67 -2.76
N GLY A 169 9.38 -14.83 -3.26
CA GLY A 169 8.50 -15.72 -2.52
C GLY A 169 7.19 -15.04 -2.13
N VAL A 170 6.85 -15.05 -0.83
CA VAL A 170 5.70 -14.31 -0.28
C VAL A 170 6.10 -13.00 0.39
N THR A 171 7.32 -12.53 0.19
CA THR A 171 7.75 -11.25 0.77
C THR A 171 7.27 -10.09 -0.08
N SER A 172 7.41 -8.86 0.42
CA SER A 172 7.20 -7.66 -0.39
C SER A 172 8.52 -7.04 -0.88
N PHE A 173 9.55 -7.88 -1.08
CA PHE A 173 10.79 -7.50 -1.76
C PHE A 173 10.71 -7.87 -3.24
N TYR A 174 11.06 -6.91 -4.09
CA TYR A 174 11.10 -7.02 -5.54
C TYR A 174 12.56 -7.04 -6.00
N GLN A 175 12.99 -8.11 -6.64
CA GLN A 175 14.39 -8.34 -7.02
C GLN A 175 14.64 -8.21 -8.52
N VAL A 176 15.86 -7.80 -8.86
CA VAL A 176 16.41 -7.85 -10.23
C VAL A 176 17.83 -8.43 -10.20
N SER A 177 18.20 -9.09 -11.30
CA SER A 177 19.57 -9.54 -11.59
C SER A 177 19.96 -9.08 -12.99
N PRO A 178 20.24 -7.79 -13.18
CA PRO A 178 20.49 -7.23 -14.51
C PRO A 178 21.81 -7.74 -15.11
N SER A 179 21.90 -7.72 -16.44
CA SER A 179 23.15 -8.03 -17.15
C SER A 179 24.21 -6.95 -16.94
N ASP A 180 23.78 -5.70 -16.84
CA ASP A 180 24.65 -4.55 -16.56
C ASP A 180 24.61 -4.21 -15.08
N ALA A 181 25.77 -3.83 -14.54
CA ALA A 181 25.90 -3.47 -13.13
C ALA A 181 25.06 -2.21 -12.81
N ILE A 182 24.28 -2.28 -11.73
CA ILE A 182 23.52 -1.15 -11.18
C ILE A 182 24.50 -0.14 -10.55
N ASP A 183 24.36 1.13 -10.93
CA ASP A 183 24.95 2.24 -10.17
C ASP A 183 24.15 2.47 -8.88
N LEU A 184 24.70 2.02 -7.75
CA LEU A 184 24.04 2.09 -6.44
C LEU A 184 23.88 3.51 -5.90
N GLU A 185 24.56 4.51 -6.48
CA GLU A 185 24.35 5.93 -6.16
C GLU A 185 23.15 6.52 -6.91
N ASN A 186 22.66 5.85 -7.96
CA ASN A 186 21.59 6.32 -8.84
C ASN A 186 20.66 5.16 -9.28
N VAL A 187 20.04 4.49 -8.32
CA VAL A 187 19.09 3.40 -8.63
C VAL A 187 17.77 3.99 -9.11
N HIS A 188 17.41 3.77 -10.37
CA HIS A 188 16.16 4.22 -10.97
C HIS A 188 15.05 3.22 -10.71
N VAL A 189 13.98 3.67 -10.06
CA VAL A 189 12.83 2.81 -9.73
C VAL A 189 11.58 3.38 -10.36
N LYS A 190 10.78 2.52 -10.99
CA LYS A 190 9.41 2.82 -11.40
C LYS A 190 8.47 1.86 -10.69
N ILE A 191 7.50 2.39 -9.98
CA ILE A 191 6.48 1.65 -9.24
C ILE A 191 5.16 1.81 -9.96
N THR A 192 4.35 0.75 -9.98
CA THR A 192 2.94 0.79 -10.37
C THR A 192 2.11 0.29 -9.18
N SER A 193 1.18 1.11 -8.70
CA SER A 193 0.30 0.75 -7.58
C SER A 193 -0.86 -0.16 -8.01
N ASN A 194 -1.56 -0.76 -7.05
CA ASN A 194 -2.76 -1.55 -7.33
C ASN A 194 -3.89 -0.74 -7.98
N GLU A 195 -3.88 0.59 -7.82
CA GLU A 195 -4.82 1.51 -8.47
C GLU A 195 -4.32 2.00 -9.84
N GLY A 196 -3.20 1.47 -10.35
CA GLY A 196 -2.63 1.82 -11.65
C GLY A 196 -1.84 3.14 -11.67
N ILE A 197 -1.58 3.75 -10.50
CA ILE A 197 -0.76 4.96 -10.40
C ILE A 197 0.70 4.59 -10.54
N THR A 198 1.45 5.37 -11.30
CA THR A 198 2.88 5.13 -11.46
C THR A 198 3.71 6.21 -10.78
N SER A 199 4.79 5.83 -10.13
CA SER A 199 5.76 6.74 -9.54
C SER A 199 7.16 6.37 -10.00
N LYS A 200 8.02 7.38 -10.14
CA LYS A 200 9.43 7.20 -10.46
C LYS A 200 10.29 7.87 -9.41
N ALA A 201 11.38 7.22 -9.02
CA ALA A 201 12.38 7.75 -8.11
C ALA A 201 13.79 7.41 -8.60
N THR A 202 14.75 8.27 -8.26
CA THR A 202 16.17 7.93 -8.31
C THR A 202 16.67 7.87 -6.88
N LEU A 203 17.12 6.69 -6.46
CA LEU A 203 17.49 6.38 -5.09
C LEU A 203 19.01 6.30 -4.95
N LYS A 204 19.50 6.78 -3.81
CA LYS A 204 20.91 6.70 -3.37
C LYS A 204 20.99 6.01 -2.00
N PRO A 205 22.18 5.61 -1.52
CA PRO A 205 22.31 4.84 -0.28
C PRO A 205 21.64 5.48 0.94
N SER A 206 21.62 6.81 1.03
CA SER A 206 21.00 7.51 2.16
C SER A 206 19.47 7.38 2.22
N ASP A 207 18.80 7.04 1.11
CA ASP A 207 17.34 6.90 1.06
C ASP A 207 16.84 5.63 1.77
N TYR A 208 17.74 4.68 2.08
CA TYR A 208 17.44 3.42 2.76
C TYR A 208 17.69 3.45 4.28
N ASN A 209 18.25 4.55 4.81
CA ASN A 209 18.72 4.62 6.20
C ASN A 209 17.63 4.49 7.26
N ASP A 210 16.38 4.81 6.91
CA ASP A 210 15.23 4.72 7.83
C ASP A 210 14.60 3.31 7.86
N CYS A 211 15.30 2.29 7.34
CA CYS A 211 14.82 0.91 7.27
C CYS A 211 15.67 -0.03 8.13
N PRO A 212 15.24 -0.33 9.36
CA PRO A 212 15.99 -1.24 10.24
C PRO A 212 16.02 -2.65 9.67
N MET A 213 17.21 -3.25 9.60
CA MET A 213 17.40 -4.65 9.19
C MET A 213 16.95 -5.57 10.32
N THR A 214 16.24 -6.65 9.99
CA THR A 214 15.66 -7.57 11.00
C THR A 214 16.71 -8.48 11.67
N ASP A 215 17.96 -8.48 11.20
CA ASP A 215 19.08 -9.19 11.84
C ASP A 215 19.83 -8.35 12.87
N ASP A 216 19.58 -7.03 12.92
CA ASP A 216 20.26 -6.14 13.86
C ASP A 216 19.56 -6.14 15.23
N SER A 217 19.73 -7.26 15.94
CA SER A 217 19.49 -7.34 17.38
C SER A 217 20.51 -6.51 18.20
N THR A 218 21.31 -5.67 17.54
CA THR A 218 22.31 -4.79 18.17
C THR A 218 22.13 -3.32 17.76
N ASN A 219 21.13 -2.70 18.38
CA ASN A 219 21.26 -1.31 18.85
C ASN A 219 21.60 -0.27 17.77
N SER A 220 20.73 -0.07 16.79
CA SER A 220 20.79 1.08 15.90
C SER A 220 19.79 2.15 16.38
N LYS A 221 20.32 3.21 16.99
CA LYS A 221 19.60 4.46 17.25
C LYS A 221 18.92 4.88 15.95
N ALA A 222 17.61 5.12 16.00
CA ALA A 222 16.88 5.81 14.95
C ALA A 222 17.56 7.15 14.65
N GLY A 223 18.37 7.19 13.60
CA GLY A 223 19.00 8.41 13.11
C GLY A 223 17.94 9.20 12.37
N THR A 224 17.43 10.26 12.98
CA THR A 224 16.49 11.19 12.34
C THR A 224 17.25 12.00 11.29
N ASN A 225 17.42 11.45 10.08
CA ASN A 225 17.93 12.20 8.94
C ASN A 225 17.06 11.89 7.71
N GLY A 226 15.92 12.58 7.65
CA GLY A 226 15.04 12.57 6.49
C GLY A 226 15.73 13.22 5.28
N GLY A 227 16.51 12.44 4.54
CA GLY A 227 16.88 12.79 3.17
C GLY A 227 15.61 12.94 2.34
N THR A 228 15.49 14.04 1.60
CA THR A 228 14.35 14.26 0.71
C THR A 228 14.62 13.54 -0.61
N THR A 229 14.14 12.30 -0.75
CA THR A 229 14.10 11.57 -2.02
C THR A 229 13.11 12.26 -2.96
N THR A 230 13.51 12.56 -4.19
CA THR A 230 12.61 13.17 -5.17
C THR A 230 11.80 12.07 -5.86
N VAL A 231 10.54 11.92 -5.45
CA VAL A 231 9.58 11.00 -6.07
C VAL A 231 8.69 11.80 -7.02
N ILE A 232 8.65 11.40 -8.28
CA ILE A 232 7.78 11.98 -9.32
C ILE A 232 6.61 11.03 -9.53
N THR A 233 5.41 11.43 -9.11
CA THR A 233 4.19 10.64 -9.29
C THR A 233 3.46 11.05 -10.56
N ASP A 234 3.20 10.08 -11.45
CA ASP A 234 2.31 10.22 -12.60
C ASP A 234 0.96 9.55 -12.31
N THR A 235 -0.10 10.34 -12.41
CA THR A 235 -1.48 9.94 -12.08
C THR A 235 -2.34 9.78 -13.32
N THR A 236 -1.73 9.84 -14.51
CA THR A 236 -2.39 9.66 -15.80
C THR A 236 -2.92 8.22 -15.89
N GLY A 237 -4.21 8.03 -15.62
CA GLY A 237 -4.85 6.71 -15.56
C GLY A 237 -5.37 6.31 -14.17
N ALA A 238 -5.08 7.10 -13.12
CA ALA A 238 -5.65 6.92 -11.79
C ALA A 238 -7.18 7.12 -11.81
N THR A 239 -7.93 6.25 -11.15
CA THR A 239 -9.38 6.34 -11.00
C THR A 239 -9.79 7.71 -10.42
N ALA A 240 -10.91 8.28 -10.89
CA ALA A 240 -11.39 9.64 -10.57
C ALA A 240 -11.49 10.00 -9.07
N HIS A 241 -11.48 8.99 -8.19
CA HIS A 241 -11.45 9.16 -6.74
C HIS A 241 -10.16 9.85 -6.23
N TYR A 242 -9.03 9.69 -6.95
CA TYR A 242 -7.74 10.28 -6.54
C TYR A 242 -7.70 11.81 -6.72
N THR A 243 -8.26 12.33 -7.81
CA THR A 243 -8.35 13.78 -8.05
C THR A 243 -9.29 14.46 -7.05
N ALA A 244 -10.39 13.80 -6.67
CA ALA A 244 -11.30 14.28 -5.63
C ALA A 244 -10.63 14.30 -4.24
N TRP A 245 -9.81 13.31 -3.91
CA TRP A 245 -9.09 13.25 -2.63
C TRP A 245 -7.89 14.21 -2.56
N GLN A 246 -7.12 14.38 -3.65
CA GLN A 246 -6.13 15.46 -3.73
C GLN A 246 -6.77 16.84 -3.59
N ALA A 247 -7.96 17.05 -4.17
CA ALA A 247 -8.73 18.28 -3.98
C ALA A 247 -9.20 18.46 -2.51
N TYR A 248 -9.55 17.37 -1.82
CA TYR A 248 -9.83 17.36 -0.39
C TYR A 248 -8.60 17.72 0.46
N ARG A 249 -7.42 17.16 0.15
CA ARG A 249 -6.15 17.42 0.83
C ARG A 249 -5.72 18.89 0.69
N ARG A 250 -5.84 19.49 -0.51
CA ARG A 250 -5.60 20.94 -0.76
C ARG A 250 -6.56 21.86 0.00
N ARG A 251 -7.74 21.38 0.39
CA ARG A 251 -8.71 22.14 1.20
C ARG A 251 -8.41 22.03 2.69
N ARG A 252 -7.87 20.91 3.17
CA ARG A 252 -7.53 20.69 4.58
C ARG A 252 -6.31 21.48 5.06
N THR A 253 -5.37 21.79 4.17
CA THR A 253 -4.22 22.69 4.46
C THR A 253 -4.62 24.15 4.66
N LYS A 254 -5.91 24.51 4.53
CA LYS A 254 -6.42 25.87 4.79
C LYS A 254 -7.24 26.00 6.09
N PHE A 255 -7.37 24.93 6.88
CA PHE A 255 -8.18 24.91 8.11
C PHE A 255 -7.41 24.44 9.36
N PHE A 256 -6.09 24.57 9.33
CA PHE A 256 -5.24 24.61 10.53
C PHE A 256 -4.35 25.84 10.46
#